data_AF-A0A0V1H3B8-F1
#
_entry.id   AF-A0A0V1H3B8-F1
#
_cell.length_a   1.000
_cell.length_b   1.000
_cell.length_c   1.000
_cell.angle_alpha   90.00
_cell.angle_beta   90.00
_cell.angle_gamma   90.00
#
_symmetry.space_group_name_H-M   'P 1'
#
loop_
_entity.id
_entity.type
_entity.pdbx_description
1 polymer ?
#
loop_
_entity_poly.entity_id
_entity_poly.type
_entity_poly.pdbx_seq_one_letter_code
_entity_poly.pdbx_strand_id
1 'polypeptide(L)'
;MKALYMDSVLAVQSVTSMMLKWNKYSRQEESKDNFENFQLGYFASLYGFVMPSAGNVNKHSSVFYYNPSAASLPVVEPPSCLISLLVPNLNTQTDCALQLPPHPASVKKLHAHRMLRIRRRKIKKHWRMKRYRRRRVIYLRLHAEKKQKSENAFRARMNELLREALQFSAEKYVETVISRSKWKPTEERLPDGRRKYPHWTELMTIEELYGLSNVDYIDKKSCTADKEDFDAILKLRQKYKDTFGKLV
;
A
#
# COMPACT_ATOMS: atom_id res chain seq x y z
N MET A 1 -18.09 -26.53 -50.08
CA MET A 1 -18.18 -26.98 -48.67
C MET A 1 -16.84 -27.46 -48.06
N LYS A 2 -15.66 -27.01 -48.53
CA LYS A 2 -14.36 -27.39 -47.94
C LYS A 2 -13.68 -26.28 -47.12
N ALA A 3 -14.10 -25.01 -47.28
CA ALA A 3 -13.45 -23.88 -46.62
C ALA A 3 -13.83 -23.70 -45.14
N LEU A 4 -15.06 -24.05 -44.74
CA LEU A 4 -15.54 -23.85 -43.35
C LEU A 4 -15.03 -24.91 -42.34
N TYR A 5 -14.28 -25.92 -42.80
CA TYR A 5 -13.77 -27.00 -41.95
C TYR A 5 -12.30 -26.81 -41.54
N MET A 6 -11.58 -25.90 -42.17
CA MET A 6 -10.15 -25.66 -41.87
C MET A 6 -9.96 -24.65 -40.72
N ASP A 7 -10.88 -23.70 -40.56
CA ASP A 7 -10.78 -22.67 -39.51
C ASP A 7 -11.09 -23.22 -38.10
N SER A 8 -11.93 -24.25 -38.00
CA SER A 8 -12.23 -24.90 -36.71
C SER A 8 -11.07 -25.75 -36.19
N VAL A 9 -10.29 -26.38 -37.08
CA VAL A 9 -9.13 -27.20 -36.71
C VAL A 9 -7.98 -26.32 -36.18
N LEU A 10 -7.76 -25.15 -36.79
CA LEU A 10 -6.74 -24.20 -36.35
C LEU A 10 -7.07 -23.57 -34.99
N ALA A 11 -8.35 -23.30 -34.71
CA ALA A 11 -8.79 -22.78 -33.41
C ALA A 11 -8.59 -23.79 -32.27
N VAL A 12 -8.82 -25.09 -32.51
CA VAL A 12 -8.63 -26.16 -31.52
C VAL A 12 -7.14 -26.40 -31.23
N GLN A 13 -6.27 -26.24 -32.23
CA GLN A 13 -4.81 -26.32 -32.04
C GLN A 13 -4.23 -25.15 -31.21
N SER A 14 -4.83 -23.96 -31.30
CA SER A 14 -4.43 -22.80 -30.49
C SER A 14 -4.75 -22.97 -29.00
N VAL A 15 -5.95 -23.46 -28.68
CA VAL A 15 -6.38 -23.67 -27.29
C VAL A 15 -5.61 -24.81 -26.61
N THR A 16 -5.34 -25.89 -27.35
CA THR A 16 -4.55 -27.02 -26.82
C THR A 16 -3.07 -26.65 -26.62
N SER A 17 -2.49 -25.83 -27.50
CA SER A 17 -1.15 -25.26 -27.34
C SER A 17 -1.04 -24.35 -26.10
N MET A 18 -2.05 -23.52 -25.81
CA MET A 18 -2.08 -22.70 -24.59
C MET A 18 -2.21 -23.56 -23.32
N MET A 19 -3.00 -24.64 -23.33
CA MET A 19 -3.12 -25.54 -22.17
C MET A 19 -1.82 -26.33 -21.89
N LEU A 20 -1.10 -26.76 -22.93
CA LEU A 20 0.19 -27.44 -22.77
C LEU A 20 1.29 -26.48 -22.26
N LYS A 21 1.24 -25.19 -22.63
CA LYS A 21 2.16 -24.17 -22.12
C LYS A 21 1.91 -23.84 -20.65
N TRP A 22 0.66 -23.98 -20.17
CA TRP A 22 0.31 -23.83 -18.76
C TRP A 22 0.80 -25.00 -17.90
N ASN A 23 0.74 -26.23 -18.42
CA ASN A 23 1.22 -27.41 -17.69
C ASN A 23 2.75 -27.47 -17.53
N LYS A 24 3.51 -26.78 -18.38
CA LYS A 24 4.98 -26.70 -18.27
C LYS A 24 5.46 -25.80 -17.12
N TYR A 25 4.64 -24.84 -16.69
CA TYR A 25 4.94 -23.97 -15.54
C TYR A 25 4.53 -24.57 -14.18
N SER A 26 3.63 -25.54 -14.17
CA SER A 26 3.17 -26.21 -12.94
C SER A 26 4.07 -27.37 -12.50
N ARG A 27 5.03 -27.79 -13.33
CA ARG A 27 5.88 -28.99 -13.12
C ARG A 27 7.36 -28.67 -12.89
N GLN A 28 7.67 -27.51 -12.30
CA GLN A 28 9.02 -27.16 -11.82
C GLN A 28 9.08 -26.84 -10.32
N GLU A 29 8.00 -27.04 -9.55
CA GLU A 29 8.01 -26.80 -8.09
C GLU A 29 8.30 -28.06 -7.24
N GLU A 30 8.64 -29.21 -7.84
CA GLU A 30 8.89 -30.48 -7.11
C GLU A 30 10.32 -30.62 -6.52
N SER A 31 11.09 -29.54 -6.34
CA SER A 31 12.39 -29.62 -5.64
C SER A 31 12.42 -28.94 -4.25
N LYS A 32 11.25 -28.63 -3.67
CA LYS A 32 11.15 -27.90 -2.38
C LYS A 32 10.68 -28.74 -1.19
N ASP A 33 10.63 -30.05 -1.32
CA ASP A 33 10.24 -30.94 -0.22
C ASP A 33 11.32 -31.09 0.86
N ASN A 34 12.50 -30.48 0.68
CA ASN A 34 13.58 -30.51 1.67
C ASN A 34 13.68 -29.25 2.55
N PHE A 35 12.82 -28.23 2.37
CA PHE A 35 12.91 -26.99 3.17
C PHE A 35 11.91 -26.92 4.33
N GLU A 36 10.91 -27.80 4.38
CA GLU A 36 9.88 -27.79 5.43
C GLU A 36 10.36 -28.34 6.78
N ASN A 37 11.48 -29.06 6.83
CA ASN A 37 12.02 -29.61 8.09
C ASN A 37 13.01 -28.69 8.83
N PHE A 38 13.47 -27.59 8.22
CA PHE A 38 14.48 -26.71 8.85
C PHE A 38 13.89 -25.51 9.61
N GLN A 39 12.63 -25.15 9.36
CA GLN A 39 12.01 -23.94 9.94
C GLN A 39 11.08 -24.23 11.14
N LEU A 40 10.74 -25.48 11.43
CA LEU A 40 9.92 -25.83 12.59
C LEU A 40 10.72 -25.98 13.91
N GLY A 41 12.04 -26.17 13.83
CA GLY A 41 12.90 -26.29 15.02
C GLY A 41 13.30 -24.96 15.68
N TYR A 42 13.34 -23.86 14.93
CA TYR A 42 13.89 -22.59 15.43
C TYR A 42 12.85 -21.60 15.99
N PHE A 43 11.56 -21.79 15.70
CA PHE A 43 10.51 -20.91 16.23
C PHE A 43 10.07 -21.28 17.66
N ALA A 44 10.43 -22.48 18.15
CA ALA A 44 10.07 -22.95 19.49
C ALA A 44 11.06 -22.55 20.60
N SER A 45 12.23 -21.99 20.24
CA SER A 45 13.31 -21.70 21.21
C SER A 45 13.28 -20.28 21.78
N LEU A 46 12.58 -19.31 21.16
CA LEU A 46 12.64 -17.91 21.60
C LEU A 46 11.37 -17.40 22.31
N TYR A 47 10.29 -18.18 22.26
CA TYR A 47 9.09 -17.97 23.06
C TYR A 47 8.82 -19.29 23.75
N GLY A 48 8.88 -19.32 25.09
CA GLY A 48 8.63 -20.50 25.92
C GLY A 48 7.20 -21.03 25.80
N PHE A 49 6.86 -21.55 24.64
CA PHE A 49 5.58 -22.14 24.32
C PHE A 49 5.78 -23.65 24.24
N VAL A 50 5.82 -24.28 25.41
CA VAL A 50 5.67 -25.73 25.54
C VAL A 50 4.25 -26.06 25.10
N MET A 51 4.11 -26.69 23.93
CA MET A 51 2.88 -27.39 23.57
C MET A 51 2.78 -28.61 24.50
N PRO A 52 1.73 -28.73 25.34
CA PRO A 52 1.54 -29.95 26.10
C PRO A 52 1.25 -31.09 25.13
N SER A 53 2.07 -32.13 25.23
CA SER A 53 1.81 -33.47 24.69
C SER A 53 0.36 -33.87 25.01
N ALA A 54 -0.28 -34.60 24.09
CA ALA A 54 -1.59 -35.19 24.26
C ALA A 54 -1.53 -36.25 25.38
N GLY A 55 -1.53 -35.77 26.61
CA GLY A 55 -1.57 -36.53 27.85
C GLY A 55 -2.80 -36.08 28.62
N ASN A 56 -3.66 -37.05 28.91
CA ASN A 56 -4.82 -36.99 29.77
C ASN A 56 -4.57 -36.19 31.06
N VAL A 57 -5.29 -35.08 31.28
CA VAL A 57 -5.33 -34.38 32.58
C VAL A 57 -6.75 -33.86 32.88
N ASN A 58 -7.51 -34.68 33.60
CA ASN A 58 -8.39 -34.16 34.65
C ASN A 58 -7.53 -33.39 35.67
N LYS A 59 -7.83 -32.10 35.91
CA LYS A 59 -7.82 -31.41 37.22
C LYS A 59 -7.87 -29.88 37.05
N HIS A 60 -9.01 -29.33 37.46
CA HIS A 60 -9.29 -27.99 38.00
C HIS A 60 -8.16 -26.93 38.00
N SER A 61 -8.36 -25.85 37.23
CA SER A 61 -7.94 -24.48 37.62
C SER A 61 -8.87 -23.44 36.97
N SER A 62 -10.02 -23.21 37.59
CA SER A 62 -10.93 -22.13 37.23
C SER A 62 -10.36 -20.80 37.72
N VAL A 63 -9.67 -20.08 36.84
CA VAL A 63 -9.38 -18.66 37.05
C VAL A 63 -10.70 -17.89 36.89
N PHE A 64 -11.34 -17.62 38.02
CA PHE A 64 -12.52 -16.77 38.09
C PHE A 64 -12.13 -15.34 37.71
N TYR A 65 -12.47 -14.91 36.49
CA TYR A 65 -12.52 -13.49 36.16
C TYR A 65 -13.71 -12.87 36.90
N TYR A 66 -13.43 -12.18 38.02
CA TYR A 66 -14.41 -11.33 38.69
C TYR A 66 -14.76 -10.16 37.76
N ASN A 67 -15.98 -10.16 37.23
CA ASN A 67 -16.55 -9.02 36.51
C ASN A 67 -17.32 -8.16 37.52
N PRO A 68 -16.80 -6.99 37.95
CA PRO A 68 -17.48 -6.15 38.93
C PRO A 68 -18.75 -5.47 38.38
N SER A 69 -19.10 -5.69 37.11
CA SER A 69 -20.31 -5.16 36.48
C SER A 69 -21.50 -6.14 36.45
N ALA A 70 -21.35 -7.35 37.01
CA ALA A 70 -22.40 -8.37 37.06
C ALA A 70 -23.13 -8.48 38.41
N ALA A 71 -22.79 -7.64 39.40
CA ALA A 71 -23.55 -7.53 40.62
C ALA A 71 -24.87 -6.80 40.32
N SER A 72 -25.93 -7.57 40.06
CA SER A 72 -27.29 -7.05 40.17
C SER A 72 -27.47 -6.57 41.61
N LEU A 73 -27.49 -5.25 41.82
CA LEU A 73 -27.98 -4.70 43.06
C LEU A 73 -29.41 -5.23 43.25
N PRO A 74 -29.76 -5.80 44.41
CA PRO A 74 -31.14 -6.15 44.67
C PRO A 74 -31.96 -4.88 44.52
N VAL A 75 -33.03 -4.94 43.72
CA VAL A 75 -34.03 -3.89 43.64
C VAL A 75 -34.65 -3.82 45.04
N VAL A 76 -34.15 -2.90 45.86
CA VAL A 76 -34.78 -2.54 47.12
C VAL A 76 -36.03 -1.76 46.72
N GLU A 77 -37.18 -2.41 46.80
CA GLU A 77 -38.46 -1.72 46.75
C GLU A 77 -38.46 -0.62 47.83
N PRO A 78 -38.85 0.61 47.49
CA PRO A 78 -38.97 1.66 48.50
C PRO A 78 -39.97 1.19 49.57
N PRO A 79 -39.67 1.39 50.86
CA PRO A 79 -40.54 0.95 51.93
C PRO A 79 -41.94 1.54 51.76
N SER A 80 -42.95 0.68 51.67
CA SER A 80 -44.37 1.01 51.45
C SER A 80 -45.00 1.85 52.57
N CYS A 81 -44.25 2.22 53.60
CA CYS A 81 -44.77 2.90 54.79
C CYS A 81 -44.77 4.44 54.70
N LEU A 82 -44.15 5.07 53.69
CA LEU A 82 -44.15 6.54 53.59
C LEU A 82 -45.33 7.14 52.80
N ILE A 83 -46.15 6.31 52.15
CA ILE A 83 -47.33 6.79 51.40
C ILE A 83 -48.53 7.02 52.34
N SER A 84 -48.58 6.37 53.51
CA SER A 84 -49.71 6.50 54.44
C SER A 84 -49.71 7.80 55.28
N LEU A 85 -48.56 8.47 55.42
CA LEU A 85 -48.41 9.63 56.31
C LEU A 85 -48.56 10.98 55.60
N LEU A 86 -48.81 11.00 54.29
CA LEU A 86 -48.94 12.23 53.49
C LEU A 86 -50.32 12.41 52.83
N VAL A 87 -51.35 11.69 53.26
CA VAL A 87 -52.73 11.93 52.78
C VAL A 87 -53.55 12.66 53.85
N PRO A 88 -53.57 14.01 53.87
CA PRO A 88 -54.61 14.73 54.56
C PRO A 88 -55.90 14.62 53.72
N ASN A 89 -56.91 13.93 54.27
CA ASN A 89 -58.33 14.01 53.92
C ASN A 89 -58.68 14.31 52.45
N LEU A 90 -58.74 13.27 51.61
CA LEU A 90 -59.41 13.32 50.31
C LEU A 90 -60.93 13.22 50.50
N ASN A 91 -61.56 14.30 50.96
CA ASN A 91 -63.02 14.45 50.95
C ASN A 91 -63.40 15.88 50.56
N THR A 92 -63.08 16.25 49.32
CA THR A 92 -63.92 17.14 48.51
C THR A 92 -63.77 16.70 47.08
N GLN A 93 -64.90 16.36 46.47
CA GLN A 93 -65.04 16.15 45.04
C GLN A 93 -64.50 17.36 44.29
N THR A 94 -63.32 17.20 43.73
CA THR A 94 -62.89 18.01 42.59
C THR A 94 -62.64 17.01 41.48
N ASP A 95 -63.45 17.09 40.44
CA ASP A 95 -63.23 16.43 39.16
C ASP A 95 -61.92 16.96 38.54
N CYS A 96 -60.79 16.57 39.11
CA CYS A 96 -59.49 16.76 38.51
C CYS A 96 -59.42 15.76 37.36
N ALA A 97 -59.84 16.19 36.18
CA ALA A 97 -59.59 15.45 34.95
C ALA A 97 -58.09 15.09 34.92
N LEU A 98 -57.79 13.80 35.05
CA LEU A 98 -56.47 13.24 34.86
C LEU A 98 -56.06 13.51 33.41
N GLN A 99 -55.51 14.69 33.14
CA GLN A 99 -54.86 14.96 31.87
C GLN A 99 -53.62 14.06 31.84
N LEU A 100 -53.62 13.09 30.92
CA LEU A 100 -52.40 12.40 30.55
C LEU A 100 -51.36 13.48 30.25
N PRO A 101 -50.14 13.41 30.84
CA PRO A 101 -49.10 14.37 30.50
C PRO A 101 -48.95 14.37 28.97
N PRO A 102 -48.90 15.55 28.33
CA PRO A 102 -48.85 15.66 26.88
C PRO A 102 -47.69 14.78 26.41
N HIS A 103 -48.02 13.67 25.75
CA HIS A 103 -47.02 12.74 25.29
C HIS A 103 -46.13 13.55 24.34
N PRO A 104 -44.85 13.82 24.68
CA PRO A 104 -44.03 14.68 23.84
C PRO A 104 -44.03 13.99 22.49
N ALA A 105 -44.61 14.65 21.48
CA ALA A 105 -44.85 14.06 20.16
C ALA A 105 -43.58 13.32 19.79
N SER A 106 -43.61 11.98 19.89
CA SER A 106 -42.36 11.24 19.90
C SER A 106 -41.80 11.44 18.50
N VAL A 107 -40.79 12.32 18.40
CA VAL A 107 -40.16 12.60 17.13
C VAL A 107 -39.47 11.29 16.82
N LYS A 108 -40.16 10.42 16.07
CA LYS A 108 -39.64 9.14 15.58
C LYS A 108 -38.48 9.52 14.69
N LYS A 109 -37.30 9.69 15.30
CA LYS A 109 -36.08 10.05 14.61
C LYS A 109 -35.88 8.98 13.55
N LEU A 110 -36.01 9.36 12.28
CA LEU A 110 -35.92 8.45 11.14
C LEU A 110 -34.47 7.97 11.00
N HIS A 111 -34.07 7.05 11.86
CA HIS A 111 -32.74 6.42 11.86
C HIS A 111 -32.55 5.44 10.70
N ALA A 112 -33.53 5.33 9.80
CA ALA A 112 -33.49 4.48 8.61
C ALA A 112 -32.22 4.71 7.79
N HIS A 113 -31.84 5.97 7.56
CA HIS A 113 -30.60 6.29 6.84
C HIS A 113 -29.35 5.75 7.56
N ARG A 114 -29.28 5.90 8.88
CA ARG A 114 -28.17 5.36 9.70
C ARG A 114 -28.14 3.84 9.65
N MET A 115 -29.30 3.18 9.71
CA MET A 115 -29.43 1.72 9.58
C MET A 115 -28.98 1.21 8.21
N LEU A 116 -29.33 1.91 7.13
CA LEU A 116 -28.86 1.57 5.78
C LEU A 116 -27.34 1.69 5.66
N ARG A 117 -26.73 2.75 6.22
CA ARG A 117 -25.26 2.89 6.27
C ARG A 117 -24.60 1.75 7.05
N ILE A 118 -25.16 1.38 8.20
CA ILE A 118 -24.66 0.26 9.02
C ILE A 118 -24.75 -1.06 8.25
N ARG A 119 -25.89 -1.37 7.62
CA ARG A 119 -26.06 -2.59 6.80
C ARG A 119 -25.06 -2.65 5.65
N ARG A 120 -24.84 -1.53 4.94
CA ARG A 120 -23.84 -1.43 3.86
C ARG A 120 -22.41 -1.66 4.37
N ARG A 121 -22.05 -1.13 5.54
CA ARG A 121 -20.73 -1.38 6.15
C ARG A 121 -20.59 -2.83 6.63
N LYS A 122 -21.65 -3.39 7.26
CA LYS A 122 -21.71 -4.79 7.70
C LYS A 122 -21.48 -5.75 6.54
N ILE A 123 -22.21 -5.56 5.44
CA ILE A 123 -22.11 -6.45 4.27
C ILE A 123 -20.72 -6.33 3.62
N LYS A 124 -20.15 -5.12 3.50
CA LYS A 124 -18.77 -4.92 3.03
C LYS A 124 -17.73 -5.62 3.92
N LYS A 125 -17.85 -5.50 5.25
CA LYS A 125 -16.97 -6.20 6.21
C LYS A 125 -17.10 -7.71 6.09
N HIS A 126 -18.33 -8.23 6.02
CA HIS A 126 -18.60 -9.65 5.85
C HIS A 126 -17.94 -10.21 4.58
N TRP A 127 -18.14 -9.56 3.43
CA TRP A 127 -17.53 -9.98 2.17
C TRP A 127 -16.00 -9.87 2.16
N ARG A 128 -15.43 -8.83 2.80
CA ARG A 128 -13.97 -8.71 2.98
C ARG A 128 -13.42 -9.87 3.78
N MET A 129 -14.04 -10.20 4.91
CA MET A 129 -13.62 -11.33 5.76
C MET A 129 -13.78 -12.67 5.03
N LYS A 130 -14.90 -12.88 4.32
CA LYS A 130 -15.13 -14.09 3.51
C LYS A 130 -14.09 -14.24 2.39
N ARG A 131 -13.68 -13.14 1.73
CA ARG A 131 -12.60 -13.15 0.73
C ARG A 131 -11.25 -13.48 1.36
N TYR A 132 -10.92 -12.84 2.49
CA TYR A 132 -9.68 -13.11 3.22
C TYR A 132 -9.58 -14.58 3.64
N ARG A 133 -10.63 -15.14 4.25
CA ARG A 133 -10.65 -16.55 4.66
C ARG A 133 -10.45 -17.50 3.48
N ARG A 134 -11.16 -17.27 2.36
CA ARG A 134 -11.01 -18.08 1.14
C ARG A 134 -9.60 -18.04 0.54
N ARG A 135 -8.91 -16.90 0.63
CA ARG A 135 -7.58 -16.69 0.03
C ARG A 135 -6.48 -16.50 1.09
N ARG A 136 -6.66 -17.07 2.28
CA ARG A 136 -5.78 -16.81 3.44
C ARG A 136 -4.32 -17.08 3.13
N VAL A 137 -4.05 -18.22 2.49
CA VAL A 137 -2.70 -18.67 2.11
C VAL A 137 -2.01 -17.66 1.20
N ILE A 138 -2.70 -17.20 0.15
CA ILE A 138 -2.16 -16.19 -0.78
C ILE A 138 -1.84 -14.88 -0.04
N TYR A 139 -2.73 -14.43 0.85
CA TYR A 139 -2.48 -13.23 1.65
C TYR A 139 -1.27 -13.37 2.57
N LEU A 140 -1.09 -14.53 3.20
CA LEU A 140 0.07 -14.78 4.07
C LEU A 140 1.37 -14.81 3.27
N ARG A 141 1.38 -15.45 2.10
CA ARG A 141 2.53 -15.46 1.18
C ARG A 141 2.92 -14.03 0.78
N LEU A 142 1.98 -13.25 0.25
CA LEU A 142 2.22 -11.86 -0.15
C LEU A 142 2.68 -10.98 1.02
N HIS A 143 2.16 -11.22 2.22
CA HIS A 143 2.57 -10.49 3.42
C HIS A 143 3.99 -10.84 3.86
N ALA A 144 4.36 -12.12 3.78
CA ALA A 144 5.73 -12.58 4.04
C ALA A 144 6.71 -11.99 3.00
N GLU A 145 6.38 -12.04 1.72
CA GLU A 145 7.18 -11.43 0.64
C GLU A 145 7.36 -9.92 0.86
N LYS A 146 6.29 -9.21 1.23
CA LYS A 146 6.37 -7.77 1.54
C LYS A 146 7.33 -7.50 2.69
N LYS A 147 7.28 -8.30 3.76
CA LYS A 147 8.21 -8.19 4.91
C LYS A 147 9.65 -8.49 4.51
N GLN A 148 9.86 -9.54 3.72
CA GLN A 148 11.19 -9.90 3.23
C GLN A 148 11.76 -8.82 2.31
N LYS A 149 10.95 -8.23 1.43
CA LYS A 149 11.36 -7.11 0.58
C LYS A 149 11.76 -5.88 1.40
N SER A 150 10.99 -5.52 2.44
CA SER A 150 11.35 -4.41 3.33
C SER A 150 12.63 -4.68 4.11
N GLU A 151 12.82 -5.92 4.58
CA GLU A 151 14.03 -6.34 5.30
C GLU A 151 15.26 -6.31 4.39
N ASN A 152 15.15 -6.84 3.18
CA ASN A 152 16.24 -6.79 2.19
C ASN A 152 16.60 -5.35 1.83
N ALA A 153 15.60 -4.48 1.64
CA ALA A 153 15.85 -3.06 1.38
C ALA A 153 16.52 -2.37 2.57
N PHE A 154 16.18 -2.75 3.80
CA PHE A 154 16.85 -2.25 5.00
C PHE A 154 18.32 -2.72 5.05
N ARG A 155 18.57 -4.02 4.84
CA ARG A 155 19.94 -4.57 4.81
C ARG A 155 20.79 -3.94 3.72
N ALA A 156 20.22 -3.71 2.54
CA ALA A 156 20.92 -3.03 1.45
C ALA A 156 21.40 -1.63 1.87
N ARG A 157 20.52 -0.82 2.45
CA ARG A 157 20.87 0.51 2.98
C ARG A 157 21.94 0.45 4.08
N MET A 158 21.85 -0.53 4.99
CA MET A 158 22.86 -0.67 6.04
C MET A 158 24.22 -1.08 5.49
N ASN A 159 24.25 -1.99 4.52
CA ASN A 159 25.50 -2.41 3.88
C ASN A 159 26.13 -1.28 3.06
N GLU A 160 25.31 -0.41 2.47
CA GLU A 160 25.77 0.80 1.78
C GLU A 160 26.45 1.77 2.77
N LEU A 161 25.80 2.10 3.89
CA LEU A 161 26.40 2.93 4.93
C LEU A 161 27.70 2.33 5.50
N LEU A 162 27.74 1.02 5.71
CA LEU A 162 28.95 0.33 6.17
C LEU A 162 30.06 0.40 5.11
N ARG A 163 29.74 0.25 3.82
CA ARG A 163 30.73 0.41 2.75
C ARG A 163 31.26 1.83 2.70
N GLU A 164 30.39 2.83 2.78
CA GLU A 164 30.80 4.24 2.84
C GLU A 164 31.73 4.51 4.03
N ALA A 165 31.37 4.01 5.22
CA ALA A 165 32.18 4.16 6.43
C ALA A 165 33.55 3.45 6.33
N LEU A 166 33.61 2.25 5.74
CA LEU A 166 34.86 1.51 5.56
C LEU A 166 35.75 2.11 4.48
N GLN A 167 35.15 2.69 3.42
CA GLN A 167 35.88 3.37 2.34
C GLN A 167 36.28 4.80 2.71
N PHE A 168 35.76 5.34 3.81
CA PHE A 168 36.06 6.68 4.26
C PHE A 168 37.55 6.82 4.59
N SER A 169 38.22 7.73 3.88
CA SER A 169 39.60 8.12 4.14
C SER A 169 39.61 9.61 4.46
N ALA A 170 40.08 9.96 5.66
CA ALA A 170 40.06 11.33 6.17
C ALA A 170 40.88 12.28 5.27
N GLU A 171 42.03 11.80 4.77
CA GLU A 171 42.89 12.57 3.86
C GLU A 171 42.15 12.97 2.58
N LYS A 172 41.55 12.00 1.86
CA LYS A 172 40.76 12.28 0.66
C LYS A 172 39.58 13.21 0.95
N TYR A 173 38.92 13.03 2.09
CA TYR A 173 37.84 13.93 2.49
C TYR A 173 38.34 15.37 2.64
N VAL A 174 39.42 15.60 3.38
CA VAL A 174 40.01 16.95 3.56
C VAL A 174 40.47 17.53 2.22
N GLU A 175 41.12 16.74 1.37
CA GLU A 175 41.53 17.16 0.02
C GLU A 175 40.33 17.61 -0.83
N THR A 176 39.22 16.87 -0.79
CA THR A 176 38.01 17.23 -1.54
C THR A 176 37.38 18.52 -1.01
N VAL A 177 37.37 18.72 0.31
CA VAL A 177 36.86 19.95 0.94
C VAL A 177 37.73 21.15 0.60
N ILE A 178 39.06 21.00 0.68
CA ILE A 178 40.01 22.05 0.29
C ILE A 178 39.84 22.38 -1.19
N SER A 179 39.76 21.38 -2.06
CA SER A 179 39.58 21.58 -3.51
C SER A 179 38.28 22.31 -3.83
N ARG A 180 37.16 21.94 -3.17
CA ARG A 180 35.88 22.65 -3.28
C ARG A 180 35.96 24.08 -2.76
N SER A 181 36.69 24.32 -1.67
CA SER A 181 36.87 25.68 -1.13
C SER A 181 37.74 26.58 -2.02
N LYS A 182 38.72 25.98 -2.71
CA LYS A 182 39.60 26.65 -3.66
C LYS A 182 38.94 26.85 -5.02
N TRP A 183 37.82 26.19 -5.29
CA TRP A 183 37.09 26.33 -6.54
C TRP A 183 36.66 27.79 -6.74
N LYS A 184 37.09 28.37 -7.84
CA LYS A 184 36.70 29.71 -8.28
C LYS A 184 35.95 29.57 -9.61
N PRO A 185 34.84 30.29 -9.80
CA PRO A 185 34.22 30.41 -11.12
C PRO A 185 35.23 30.89 -12.16
N THR A 186 35.06 30.48 -13.41
CA THR A 186 35.94 30.80 -14.54
C THR A 186 36.24 32.30 -14.61
N GLU A 187 37.52 32.65 -14.82
CA GLU A 187 37.95 34.06 -14.93
C GLU A 187 37.52 34.74 -16.23
N GLU A 188 36.95 33.97 -17.17
CA GLU A 188 36.37 34.48 -18.40
C GLU A 188 35.35 35.58 -18.08
N ARG A 189 35.60 36.76 -18.64
CA ARG A 189 34.65 37.87 -18.62
C ARG A 189 33.95 37.93 -19.96
N LEU A 190 32.68 38.32 -19.93
CA LEU A 190 31.99 38.73 -21.14
C LEU A 190 32.71 39.95 -21.75
N PRO A 191 32.53 40.23 -23.06
CA PRO A 191 33.08 41.43 -23.70
C PRO A 191 32.70 42.75 -22.98
N ASP A 192 31.57 42.75 -22.28
CA ASP A 192 31.06 43.85 -21.44
C ASP A 192 31.78 44.00 -20.07
N GLY A 193 32.80 43.19 -19.79
CA GLY A 193 33.56 43.21 -18.53
C GLY A 193 32.85 42.55 -17.33
N ARG A 194 31.59 42.12 -17.48
CA ARG A 194 30.86 41.35 -16.46
C ARG A 194 31.45 39.95 -16.29
N ARG A 195 31.42 39.41 -15.07
CA ARG A 195 31.83 38.02 -14.78
C ARG A 195 30.90 37.05 -15.53
N LYS A 196 31.46 36.11 -16.29
CA LYS A 196 30.71 35.02 -16.91
C LYS A 196 30.57 33.91 -15.86
N TYR A 197 29.38 33.79 -15.27
CA TYR A 197 29.09 32.65 -14.41
C TYR A 197 28.98 31.40 -15.26
N PRO A 198 29.46 30.25 -14.76
CA PRO A 198 29.29 28.99 -15.48
C PRO A 198 27.81 28.71 -15.65
N HIS A 199 27.42 28.37 -16.87
CA HIS A 199 26.06 27.93 -17.13
C HIS A 199 25.83 26.59 -16.41
N TRP A 200 24.59 26.27 -16.01
CA TRP A 200 24.32 25.02 -15.27
C TRP A 200 24.74 23.77 -16.05
N THR A 201 24.77 23.83 -17.38
CA THR A 201 25.28 22.75 -18.26
C THR A 201 26.81 22.59 -18.23
N GLU A 202 27.55 23.59 -17.75
CA GLU A 202 29.00 23.48 -17.54
C GLU A 202 29.32 22.86 -16.16
N LEU A 203 28.41 22.99 -15.20
CA LEU A 203 28.59 22.50 -13.83
C LEU A 203 28.19 21.03 -13.65
N MET A 204 27.25 20.53 -14.45
CA MET A 204 26.78 19.15 -14.43
C MET A 204 26.61 18.64 -15.85
N THR A 205 26.91 17.36 -16.04
CA THR A 205 26.58 16.70 -17.30
C THR A 205 25.07 16.47 -17.42
N ILE A 206 24.56 16.31 -18.64
CA ILE A 206 23.13 16.08 -18.85
C ILE A 206 22.74 14.72 -18.26
N GLU A 207 23.66 13.77 -18.31
CA GLU A 207 23.56 12.44 -17.75
C GLU A 207 23.40 12.48 -16.23
N GLU A 208 24.23 13.26 -15.54
CA GLU A 208 24.09 13.49 -14.10
C GLU A 208 22.76 14.16 -13.74
N LEU A 209 22.28 15.11 -14.57
CA LEU A 209 21.00 15.79 -14.34
C LEU A 209 19.81 14.80 -14.38
N TYR A 210 19.86 13.81 -15.27
CA TYR A 210 18.85 12.75 -15.35
C TYR A 210 19.14 11.55 -14.44
N GLY A 211 20.22 11.59 -13.66
CA GLY A 211 20.63 10.50 -12.77
C GLY A 211 20.99 9.22 -13.51
N LEU A 212 21.50 9.32 -14.74
CA LEU A 212 21.98 8.17 -15.50
C LEU A 212 23.29 7.64 -14.91
N SER A 213 23.49 6.34 -15.04
CA SER A 213 24.78 5.69 -14.72
C SER A 213 25.87 6.27 -15.61
N ASN A 214 27.12 6.38 -15.12
CA ASN A 214 28.28 6.82 -15.91
C ASN A 214 28.58 5.95 -17.15
N VAL A 215 27.92 4.79 -17.27
CA VAL A 215 28.02 3.88 -18.43
C VAL A 215 27.04 4.26 -19.54
N ASP A 216 25.90 4.87 -19.18
CA ASP A 216 24.84 5.24 -20.12
C ASP A 216 24.99 6.72 -20.48
N TYR A 217 25.04 7.03 -21.77
CA TYR A 217 25.18 8.40 -22.27
C TYR A 217 23.97 8.82 -23.09
N ILE A 218 23.65 10.12 -23.06
CA ILE A 218 22.61 10.67 -23.93
C ILE A 218 23.28 11.15 -25.20
N ASP A 219 23.03 10.45 -26.31
CA ASP A 219 23.50 10.92 -27.61
C ASP A 219 22.76 12.19 -28.02
N LYS A 220 23.45 13.33 -27.91
CA LYS A 220 22.94 14.67 -28.26
C LYS A 220 22.61 14.80 -29.74
N LYS A 221 23.15 13.90 -30.59
CA LYS A 221 22.90 13.89 -32.04
C LYS A 221 21.75 12.98 -32.45
N SER A 222 21.21 12.17 -31.54
CA SER A 222 20.12 11.23 -31.86
C SER A 222 18.83 11.92 -32.37
N CYS A 223 18.60 13.18 -32.00
CA CYS A 223 17.46 13.98 -32.48
C CYS A 223 17.83 14.96 -33.60
N THR A 224 19.09 14.98 -34.05
CA THR A 224 19.49 15.76 -35.22
C THR A 224 19.44 14.87 -36.45
N ALA A 225 18.78 15.35 -37.50
CA ALA A 225 18.70 14.62 -38.76
C ALA A 225 20.10 14.37 -39.34
N ASP A 226 20.32 13.16 -39.85
CA ASP A 226 21.51 12.86 -40.66
C ASP A 226 21.52 13.73 -41.92
N LYS A 227 22.67 13.85 -42.58
CA LYS A 227 22.82 14.74 -43.75
C LYS A 227 21.80 14.44 -44.85
N GLU A 228 21.51 13.16 -45.08
CA GLU A 228 20.55 12.70 -46.08
C GLU A 228 19.10 13.06 -45.70
N ASP A 229 18.75 12.88 -44.43
CA ASP A 229 17.45 13.24 -43.89
C ASP A 229 17.25 14.76 -43.86
N PHE A 230 18.32 15.52 -43.61
CA PHE A 230 18.29 16.97 -43.65
C PHE A 230 17.96 17.49 -45.06
N ASP A 231 18.55 16.90 -46.10
CA ASP A 231 18.22 17.21 -47.49
C ASP A 231 16.77 16.84 -47.84
N ALA A 232 16.28 15.71 -47.32
CA ALA A 232 14.88 15.31 -47.47
C ALA A 232 13.93 16.30 -46.77
N ILE A 233 14.26 16.74 -45.56
CA ILE A 233 13.51 17.76 -44.80
C ILE A 233 13.52 19.10 -45.54
N LEU A 234 14.65 19.52 -46.11
CA LEU A 234 14.73 20.73 -46.93
C LEU A 234 13.83 20.64 -48.15
N LYS A 235 13.86 19.53 -48.88
CA LYS A 235 12.97 19.28 -50.04
C LYS A 235 11.50 19.31 -49.62
N LEU A 236 11.14 18.69 -48.49
CA LEU A 236 9.78 18.73 -47.96
C LEU A 236 9.34 20.14 -47.56
N ARG A 237 10.23 20.90 -46.91
CA ARG A 237 9.99 22.29 -46.52
C ARG A 237 9.77 23.17 -47.75
N GLN A 238 10.54 22.95 -48.81
CA GLN A 238 10.40 23.65 -50.08
C GLN A 238 9.10 23.28 -50.79
N LYS A 239 8.79 21.98 -50.90
CA LYS A 239 7.50 21.49 -51.42
C LYS A 239 6.33 22.11 -50.67
N TYR A 240 6.36 22.13 -49.34
CA TYR A 240 5.31 22.72 -48.51
C TYR A 240 5.16 24.23 -48.78
N LYS A 241 6.28 24.96 -48.88
CA LYS A 241 6.28 26.39 -49.22
C LYS A 241 5.72 26.64 -50.63
N ASP A 242 5.99 25.77 -51.59
CA ASP A 242 5.49 25.91 -52.95
C ASP A 242 3.99 25.59 -53.04
N THR A 243 3.52 24.59 -52.29
CA THR A 243 2.11 24.17 -52.27
C THR A 243 1.22 25.09 -51.42
N PHE A 244 1.71 25.59 -50.29
CA PHE A 244 0.91 26.35 -49.32
C PHE A 244 1.42 27.77 -49.06
N GLY A 245 2.67 28.08 -49.37
CA GLY A 245 3.27 29.40 -49.13
C GLY A 245 2.86 30.48 -50.12
N LYS A 246 2.03 30.16 -51.13
CA LYS A 246 1.37 31.13 -52.02
C LYS A 246 -0.02 31.56 -51.54
N LEU A 247 -0.47 31.08 -50.37
CA LEU A 247 -1.69 31.53 -49.70
C LEU A 247 -1.37 32.68 -48.72
N VAL A 248 -0.70 33.72 -49.21
CA VAL A 248 -0.70 35.10 -48.67
C VAL A 248 -0.49 36.05 -49.86
#